data_AF-A0A496NBX3-F1
#
_entry.id   AF-A0A496NBX3-F1
#
_cell.length_a   1.000
_cell.length_b   1.000
_cell.length_c   1.000
_cell.angle_alpha   90.00
_cell.angle_beta   90.00
_cell.angle_gamma   90.00
#
_symmetry.space_group_name_H-M   'P 1'
#
loop_
_entity.id
_entity.type
_entity.pdbx_description
1 polymer ?
#
loop_
_entity_poly.entity_id
_entity_poly.type
_entity_poly.pdbx_seq_one_letter_code
_entity_poly.pdbx_strand_id
1 'polypeptide(L)'
;MKISNIIPDSWVPKDLPKSLAFTLIVVVMLLGLSGYRYGGGDYLQSFYHVAENWVLYLILFPALTALVSMPIKYRDDGFDVKMAYYLGMFVGLLFMLAKLRYWR
;
A
#
# COMPACT_ATOMS: atom_id res chain seq x y z
N MET A 1 0.09 -5.50 -23.15
CA MET A 1 1.24 -4.88 -22.45
C MET A 1 1.68 -5.85 -21.35
N LYS A 2 2.92 -6.35 -21.35
CA LYS A 2 3.36 -7.29 -20.30
C LYS A 2 3.54 -6.53 -18.99
N ILE A 3 2.95 -7.04 -17.89
CA ILE A 3 3.03 -6.43 -16.54
C ILE A 3 4.50 -6.27 -16.10
N SER A 4 5.40 -7.12 -16.60
CA SER A 4 6.86 -7.05 -16.40
C SER A 4 7.50 -5.73 -16.83
N ASN A 5 6.84 -4.94 -17.70
CA ASN A 5 7.38 -3.68 -18.18
C ASN A 5 6.89 -2.47 -17.36
N ILE A 6 5.90 -2.66 -16.47
CA ILE A 6 5.28 -1.58 -15.68
C ILE A 6 5.93 -1.48 -14.30
N ILE A 7 6.23 -2.61 -13.66
CA ILE A 7 6.92 -2.66 -12.38
C ILE A 7 8.30 -3.30 -12.57
N PRO A 8 9.39 -2.62 -12.17
CA PRO A 8 10.73 -3.20 -12.18
C PRO A 8 10.80 -4.44 -11.30
N ASP A 9 11.50 -5.47 -11.78
CA ASP A 9 11.73 -6.72 -11.05
C ASP A 9 12.43 -6.51 -9.70
N SER A 10 13.17 -5.40 -9.57
CA SER A 10 13.84 -5.02 -8.33
C SER A 10 12.89 -4.57 -7.22
N TRP A 11 11.64 -4.20 -7.54
CA TRP A 11 10.66 -3.67 -6.59
C TRP A 11 9.77 -4.73 -5.97
N VAL A 12 9.73 -5.95 -6.51
CA VAL A 12 8.89 -7.05 -6.03
C VAL A 12 9.78 -8.13 -5.39
N PRO A 13 9.42 -8.67 -4.20
CA PRO A 13 10.16 -9.77 -3.59
C PRO A 13 10.12 -11.02 -4.47
N LYS A 14 11.15 -11.86 -4.38
CA LYS A 14 11.39 -12.96 -5.33
C LYS A 14 10.26 -14.00 -5.36
N ASP A 15 9.61 -14.21 -4.22
CA ASP A 15 8.57 -15.23 -4.06
C ASP A 15 7.15 -14.68 -4.26
N LEU A 16 7.00 -13.38 -4.58
CA LEU A 16 5.69 -12.76 -4.76
C LEU A 16 5.36 -12.60 -6.25
N PRO A 17 4.19 -13.09 -6.71
CA PRO A 17 3.75 -12.86 -8.07
C PRO A 17 3.61 -11.36 -8.35
N LYS A 18 4.27 -10.87 -9.40
CA LYS A 18 4.20 -9.45 -9.82
C LYS A 18 2.77 -8.99 -10.06
N SER A 19 1.92 -9.88 -10.58
CA SER A 19 0.49 -9.62 -10.76
C SER A 19 -0.19 -9.30 -9.44
N LEU A 20 0.11 -10.04 -8.37
CA LEU A 20 -0.50 -9.84 -7.05
C LEU A 20 -0.06 -8.52 -6.42
N ALA A 21 1.24 -8.19 -6.51
CA ALA A 21 1.77 -6.89 -6.08
C ALA A 21 1.09 -5.73 -6.84
N PHE A 22 0.96 -5.85 -8.16
CA PHE A 22 0.29 -4.86 -8.99
C PHE A 22 -1.20 -4.72 -8.63
N THR A 23 -1.91 -5.84 -8.46
CA THR A 23 -3.32 -5.83 -8.05
C THR A 23 -3.49 -5.14 -6.70
N LEU A 24 -2.61 -5.42 -5.73
CA LEU A 24 -2.67 -4.78 -4.42
C LEU A 24 -2.54 -3.26 -4.52
N ILE A 25 -1.55 -2.76 -5.28
CA ILE A 25 -1.35 -1.32 -5.50
C ILE A 25 -2.60 -0.71 -6.15
N VAL A 26 -3.11 -1.33 -7.23
CA VAL A 26 -4.28 -0.83 -7.95
C VAL A 26 -5.52 -0.78 -7.05
N VAL A 27 -5.76 -1.81 -6.25
CA VAL A 27 -6.93 -1.84 -5.34
C VAL A 27 -6.81 -0.75 -4.28
N VAL A 28 -5.63 -0.57 -3.66
CA VAL A 28 -5.41 0.53 -2.69
C VAL A 28 -5.59 1.89 -3.34
N MET A 29 -5.12 2.07 -4.58
CA MET A 29 -5.33 3.32 -5.32
C MET A 29 -6.82 3.60 -5.56
N LEU A 30 -7.57 2.60 -6.04
CA LEU A 30 -9.00 2.73 -6.31
C LEU A 30 -9.81 2.98 -5.04
N LEU A 31 -9.54 2.26 -3.96
CA LEU A 31 -10.21 2.48 -2.68
C LEU A 31 -9.81 3.82 -2.06
N GLY A 32 -8.58 4.29 -2.27
CA GLY A 32 -8.13 5.61 -1.83
C GLY A 32 -8.95 6.76 -2.43
N LEU A 33 -9.50 6.60 -3.65
CA LEU A 33 -10.40 7.55 -4.28
C LEU A 33 -11.70 7.77 -3.49
N SER A 34 -12.12 6.81 -2.65
CA SER A 34 -13.27 7.01 -1.75
C SER A 34 -13.05 8.16 -0.76
N GLY A 35 -11.79 8.57 -0.54
CA GLY A 35 -11.42 9.78 0.20
C GLY A 35 -11.99 11.07 -0.39
N TYR A 36 -12.37 11.08 -1.68
CA TYR A 36 -12.90 12.26 -2.34
C TYR A 36 -14.19 12.78 -1.69
N ARG A 37 -15.04 11.92 -1.12
CA ARG A 37 -16.29 12.37 -0.49
C ARG A 37 -16.10 13.26 0.74
N TYR A 38 -14.89 13.30 1.32
CA TYR A 38 -14.63 14.00 2.58
C TYR A 38 -14.39 15.49 2.41
N GLY A 39 -14.15 15.98 1.20
CA GLY A 39 -13.86 17.40 0.99
C GLY A 39 -15.07 18.33 1.00
N GLY A 40 -16.27 17.86 1.36
CA GLY A 40 -17.43 18.72 1.61
C GLY A 40 -17.87 19.62 0.43
N GLY A 41 -17.52 19.25 -0.80
CA GLY A 41 -17.77 20.04 -2.01
C GLY A 41 -16.60 20.94 -2.44
N ASP A 42 -15.55 21.07 -1.63
CA ASP A 42 -14.28 21.68 -2.03
C ASP A 42 -13.38 20.64 -2.74
N TYR A 43 -13.03 20.95 -3.98
CA TYR A 43 -12.16 20.12 -4.82
C TYR A 43 -10.77 19.92 -4.20
N LEU A 44 -10.19 20.97 -3.59
CA LEU A 44 -8.85 20.89 -3.02
C LEU A 44 -8.83 19.98 -1.80
N GLN A 45 -9.79 20.14 -0.89
CA GLN A 45 -9.89 19.31 0.31
C GLN A 45 -10.15 17.84 -0.04
N SER A 46 -11.00 17.59 -1.05
CA SER A 46 -11.28 16.25 -1.56
C SER A 46 -10.02 15.58 -2.12
N PHE A 47 -9.22 16.34 -2.88
CA PHE A 47 -7.96 15.85 -3.43
C PHE A 47 -6.93 15.55 -2.31
N TYR A 48 -6.82 16.40 -1.29
CA TYR A 48 -5.93 16.16 -0.15
C TYR A 48 -6.26 14.85 0.57
N HIS A 49 -7.53 14.52 0.79
CA HIS A 49 -7.92 13.26 1.42
C HIS A 49 -7.58 12.03 0.59
N VAL A 50 -7.69 12.12 -0.74
CA VAL A 50 -7.24 11.04 -1.64
C VAL A 50 -5.73 10.88 -1.58
N ALA A 51 -4.99 11.99 -1.66
CA ALA A 51 -3.53 11.99 -1.59
C ALA A 51 -3.04 11.45 -0.23
N GLU A 52 -3.66 11.86 0.87
CA GLU A 52 -3.40 11.37 2.22
C GLU A 52 -3.60 9.86 2.30
N ASN A 53 -4.72 9.32 1.77
CA ASN A 53 -4.94 7.88 1.73
C ASN A 53 -3.84 7.17 0.94
N TRP A 54 -3.47 7.67 -0.25
CA TRP A 54 -2.39 7.03 -1.01
C TRP A 54 -1.06 7.06 -0.27
N VAL A 55 -0.69 8.18 0.34
CA VAL A 55 0.54 8.30 1.13
C VAL A 55 0.52 7.34 2.33
N LEU A 56 -0.57 7.29 3.09
CA LEU A 56 -0.66 6.46 4.28
C LEU A 56 -0.57 4.96 3.93
N TYR A 57 -1.34 4.52 2.95
CA TYR A 57 -1.54 3.09 2.70
C TYR A 57 -0.58 2.50 1.66
N LEU A 58 -0.04 3.30 0.73
CA LEU A 58 0.97 2.83 -0.23
C LEU A 58 2.40 3.06 0.25
N ILE A 59 2.63 4.03 1.15
CA ILE A 59 3.98 4.45 1.54
C ILE A 59 4.19 4.30 3.05
N LEU A 60 3.44 5.03 3.88
CA LEU A 60 3.74 5.18 5.30
C LEU A 60 3.61 3.86 6.09
N PHE A 61 2.45 3.20 6.04
CA PHE A 61 2.25 1.92 6.73
C PHE A 61 3.18 0.82 6.20
N PRO A 62 3.34 0.62 4.88
CA PRO A 62 4.32 -0.32 4.33
C PRO A 62 5.75 -0.04 4.80
N ALA A 63 6.18 1.23 4.77
CA ALA A 63 7.53 1.63 5.16
C ALA A 63 7.77 1.45 6.66
N LEU A 64 6.81 1.81 7.52
CA LEU A 64 6.90 1.58 8.96
C LEU A 64 6.94 0.09 9.28
N THR A 65 6.15 -0.73 8.60
CA THR A 65 6.18 -2.19 8.75
C THR A 65 7.55 -2.75 8.39
N ALA A 66 8.12 -2.30 7.26
CA ALA A 66 9.45 -2.67 6.84
C ALA A 66 10.52 -2.21 7.84
N LEU A 67 10.43 -0.99 8.36
CA LEU A 67 11.36 -0.43 9.34
C LEU A 67 11.32 -1.20 10.65
N VAL A 68 10.14 -1.51 11.17
CA VAL A 68 9.97 -2.30 12.41
C VAL A 68 10.47 -3.74 12.21
N SER A 69 10.47 -4.26 10.98
CA SER A 69 11.04 -5.57 10.66
C SER A 69 12.57 -5.59 10.50
N MET A 70 13.24 -4.42 10.44
CA MET A 70 14.70 -4.36 10.25
C MET A 70 15.51 -5.10 11.31
N PRO A 71 15.16 -5.09 12.62
CA PRO A 71 15.88 -5.88 13.61
C PRO A 71 15.82 -7.39 13.35
N ILE A 72 14.75 -7.88 12.71
CA ILE A 72 14.62 -9.28 12.30
C ILE A 72 15.58 -9.56 11.15
N LYS A 73 15.63 -8.66 10.16
CA LYS A 73 16.60 -8.75 9.05
C LYS A 73 18.04 -8.76 9.54
N TYR A 74 18.36 -8.01 10.59
CA TYR A 74 19.69 -7.98 11.17
C TYR A 74 20.07 -9.30 11.88
N ARG A 75 19.08 -10.09 12.31
CA ARG A 75 19.30 -11.40 12.95
C ARG A 75 19.22 -12.58 11.99
N ASP A 76 18.46 -12.44 10.91
CA ASP A 76 18.24 -13.50 9.92
C ASP A 76 18.41 -12.97 8.49
N ASP A 77 19.48 -13.43 7.84
CA ASP A 77 19.80 -13.06 6.46
C ASP A 77 18.77 -13.55 5.44
N GLY A 78 17.98 -14.59 5.78
CA GLY A 78 16.92 -15.12 4.93
C GLY A 78 15.67 -14.23 4.87
N PHE A 79 15.52 -13.29 5.79
CA PHE A 79 14.33 -12.44 5.87
C PHE A 79 14.27 -11.44 4.70
N ASP A 80 13.12 -11.32 4.01
CA ASP A 80 12.95 -10.33 2.93
C ASP A 80 12.15 -9.11 3.41
N VAL A 81 12.83 -7.99 3.60
CA VAL A 81 12.22 -6.71 4.03
C VAL A 81 11.22 -6.19 3.01
N LYS A 82 11.38 -6.50 1.71
CA LYS A 82 10.40 -6.12 0.69
C LYS A 82 9.10 -6.88 0.89
N MET A 83 9.18 -8.15 1.30
CA MET A 83 7.97 -8.92 1.65
C MET A 83 7.23 -8.28 2.83
N ALA A 84 7.96 -7.83 3.86
CA ALA A 84 7.38 -7.10 4.98
C ALA A 84 6.72 -5.77 4.54
N TYR A 85 7.29 -5.07 3.56
CA TYR A 85 6.68 -3.88 2.96
C TYR A 85 5.32 -4.20 2.31
N TYR A 86 5.26 -5.21 1.43
CA TYR A 86 4.00 -5.61 0.79
C TYR A 86 2.99 -6.20 1.78
N LEU A 87 3.46 -6.87 2.82
CA LEU A 87 2.61 -7.30 3.94
C LEU A 87 1.98 -6.08 4.63
N GLY A 88 2.78 -5.05 4.92
CA GLY A 88 2.28 -3.79 5.48
C GLY A 88 1.25 -3.10 4.58
N MET A 89 1.44 -3.16 3.26
CA MET A 89 0.47 -2.64 2.28
C MET A 89 -0.83 -3.45 2.29
N PHE A 90 -0.75 -4.78 2.40
CA PHE A 90 -1.91 -5.66 2.52
C PHE A 90 -2.68 -5.43 3.82
N VAL A 91 -1.98 -5.29 4.95
CA VAL A 91 -2.60 -4.93 6.22
C VAL A 91 -3.25 -3.54 6.14
N GLY A 92 -2.59 -2.58 5.48
CA GLY A 92 -3.14 -1.28 5.18
C GLY A 92 -4.47 -1.35 4.40
N LEU A 93 -4.54 -2.21 3.38
CA LEU A 93 -5.78 -2.49 2.64
C LEU A 93 -6.89 -2.97 3.58
N LEU A 94 -6.60 -3.91 4.50
CA LEU A 94 -7.60 -4.41 5.46
C LEU A 94 -8.11 -3.29 6.37
N PHE A 95 -7.22 -2.40 6.84
CA PHE A 95 -7.63 -1.22 7.60
C PHE A 95 -8.49 -0.27 6.78
N MET A 96 -8.14 -0.04 5.51
CA MET A 96 -8.95 0.77 4.61
C MET A 96 -10.35 0.17 4.39
N LEU A 97 -10.46 -1.16 4.21
CA LEU A 97 -11.75 -1.85 4.11
C LEU A 97 -12.57 -1.77 5.40
N ALA A 98 -11.92 -1.94 6.55
CA ALA A 98 -12.58 -1.76 7.85
C ALA A 98 -13.06 -0.32 8.03
N LYS A 99 -12.23 0.66 7.67
CA LYS A 99 -12.56 2.09 7.70
C LYS A 99 -13.78 2.39 6.83
N LEU A 100 -13.82 1.86 5.59
CA LEU A 100 -14.98 1.97 4.70
C LEU A 100 -16.28 1.42 5.31
N ARG A 101 -16.22 0.33 6.08
CA ARG A 101 -17.39 -0.26 6.76
C ARG A 101 -17.97 0.65 7.84
N TYR A 102 -17.12 1.34 8.60
CA TYR A 102 -17.55 2.26 9.64
C TYR A 102 -17.95 3.64 9.10
N TRP A 103 -17.73 3.88 7.80
CA TRP A 103 -18.10 5.12 7.14
C TRP A 103 -19.57 5.13 6.67
N ARG A 104 -20.49 4.93 7.62
CA ARG A 104 -21.92 5.24 7.49
C ARG A 104 -22.18 6.70 7.85
#